data_AF-A0A933ZNI9-F1
#
_entry.id   AF-A0A933ZNI9-F1
#
_cell.length_a   1.000
_cell.length_b   1.000
_cell.length_c   1.000
_cell.angle_alpha   90.00
_cell.angle_beta   90.00
_cell.angle_gamma   90.00
#
_symmetry.space_group_name_H-M   'P 1'
#
loop_
_entity.id
_entity.type
_entity.pdbx_description
1 polymer ?
#
loop_
_entity_poly.entity_id
_entity_poly.type
_entity_poly.pdbx_seq_one_letter_code
_entity_poly.pdbx_strand_id
1 'polypeptide(L)'
;MRPEGPLSAQPGRKVADCRSIPSEINCSLTFSGPEEEVVKVVTEHAVEDHHEPYSPELVKMIRDGLVDETRFQESAPAPGP
;
A
#
# COMPACT_ATOMS: atom_id res chain seq x y z
N MET A 1 10.96 13.23 19.13
CA MET A 1 10.59 11.89 19.63
C MET A 1 9.51 11.32 18.72
N ARG A 2 9.78 10.21 18.00
CA ARG A 2 8.70 9.39 17.46
C ARG A 2 8.14 8.55 18.62
N PRO A 3 6.82 8.35 18.74
CA PRO A 3 6.27 7.49 19.78
C PRO A 3 6.71 6.04 19.53
N GLU A 4 7.57 5.52 20.41
CA GLU A 4 8.04 4.13 20.44
C GLU A 4 6.94 3.22 21.01
N GLY A 5 5.77 3.21 20.39
CA GLY A 5 4.68 2.26 20.71
C GLY A 5 4.57 1.22 19.61
N PRO A 6 4.13 -0.02 19.89
CA PRO A 6 3.99 -1.03 18.84
C PRO A 6 3.01 -0.51 17.80
N LEU A 7 3.48 -0.33 16.57
CA LEU A 7 2.73 0.12 15.40
C LEU A 7 1.70 -0.93 14.92
N SER A 8 1.22 -1.80 15.82
CA SER A 8 0.74 -3.15 15.49
C SER A 8 -0.74 -3.40 15.77
N ALA A 9 -1.54 -2.39 16.14
CA ALA A 9 -2.95 -2.65 16.51
C ALA A 9 -3.94 -1.52 16.20
N GLN A 10 -3.79 -0.80 15.08
CA GLN A 10 -4.88 0.05 14.60
C GLN A 10 -5.74 -0.72 13.57
N PRO A 11 -7.04 -1.00 13.87
CA PRO A 11 -7.91 -1.69 12.94
C PRO A 11 -8.12 -0.84 11.68
N GLY A 12 -7.86 -1.40 10.50
CA GLY A 12 -8.11 -0.74 9.21
C GLY A 12 -6.90 -0.12 8.50
N ARG A 13 -5.66 -0.37 8.96
CA ARG A 13 -4.47 0.01 8.18
C ARG A 13 -4.19 -0.99 7.06
N LYS A 14 -3.99 -0.46 5.86
CA LYS A 14 -3.74 -1.20 4.63
C LYS A 14 -2.40 -0.83 4.04
N VAL A 15 -1.87 -1.75 3.24
CA VAL A 15 -0.66 -1.58 2.45
C VAL A 15 -0.98 -1.88 0.99
N ALA A 16 -0.56 -0.96 0.12
CA ALA A 16 -0.45 -1.20 -1.31
C ALA A 16 1.03 -1.26 -1.66
N ASP A 17 1.48 -2.38 -2.22
CA ASP A 17 2.86 -2.55 -2.65
C ASP A 17 2.94 -2.69 -4.16
N CYS A 18 3.32 -1.61 -4.84
CA CYS A 18 3.40 -1.58 -6.30
C CYS A 18 4.43 -2.57 -6.85
N ARG A 19 5.39 -3.02 -6.04
CA ARG A 19 6.38 -4.05 -6.42
C ARG A 19 5.74 -5.41 -6.68
N SER A 20 4.58 -5.68 -6.08
CA SER A 20 3.87 -6.94 -6.25
C SER A 20 3.08 -7.00 -7.56
N ILE A 21 2.97 -5.87 -8.27
CA ILE A 21 2.20 -5.75 -9.51
C ILE A 21 3.20 -5.68 -10.66
N PRO A 22 3.12 -6.58 -11.67
CA PRO A 22 3.94 -6.44 -12.87
C PRO A 22 3.61 -5.12 -13.56
N SER A 23 4.59 -4.22 -13.66
CA SER A 23 4.43 -2.88 -14.25
C SER A 23 5.65 -2.53 -15.10
N GLU A 24 5.44 -1.84 -16.22
CA GLU A 24 6.52 -1.49 -17.16
C GLU A 24 7.55 -0.55 -16.54
N ILE A 25 7.14 0.28 -15.57
CA ILE A 25 8.01 1.27 -14.94
C ILE A 25 8.84 0.73 -13.76
N ASN A 26 8.68 -0.55 -13.40
CA ASN A 26 9.34 -1.17 -12.23
C ASN A 26 9.16 -0.35 -10.94
N CYS A 27 7.92 0.07 -10.64
CA CYS A 27 7.62 0.90 -9.49
C CYS A 27 8.06 0.21 -8.17
N SER A 28 8.81 0.94 -7.36
CA SER A 28 9.35 0.46 -6.08
C SER A 28 8.60 1.01 -4.87
N LEU A 29 7.50 1.73 -5.07
CA LEU A 29 6.77 2.40 -4.01
C LEU A 29 5.87 1.43 -3.24
N THR A 30 5.79 1.68 -1.94
CA THR A 30 4.86 1.01 -1.02
C THR A 30 4.14 2.08 -0.22
N PHE A 31 2.81 2.05 -0.25
CA PHE A 31 1.94 2.98 0.46
C PHE A 31 1.32 2.27 1.65
N SER A 32 1.30 2.92 2.81
CA SER A 32 0.75 2.35 4.04
C SER A 32 -0.04 3.40 4.82
N GLY A 33 -1.25 3.07 5.26
CA GLY A 33 -2.13 4.03 5.93
C GLY A 33 -3.54 3.50 6.11
N PRO A 34 -4.50 4.33 6.52
CA PRO A 34 -5.93 3.98 6.49
C PRO A 34 -6.37 3.60 5.07
N GLU A 35 -7.27 2.63 4.94
CA GLU A 35 -7.72 2.11 3.63
C GLU A 35 -8.10 3.22 2.64
N GLU A 36 -8.98 4.14 3.02
CA GLU A 36 -9.46 5.20 2.12
C GLU A 36 -8.36 6.16 1.68
N GLU A 37 -7.39 6.44 2.54
CA GLU A 37 -6.24 7.29 2.19
C GLU A 37 -5.31 6.56 1.21
N VAL A 38 -5.07 5.27 1.45
CA VAL A 38 -4.24 4.44 0.58
C VAL A 38 -4.89 4.29 -0.80
N VAL A 39 -6.18 3.95 -0.87
CA VAL A 39 -6.90 3.81 -2.15
C VAL A 39 -6.82 5.10 -2.96
N LYS A 40 -7.05 6.25 -2.32
CA LYS A 40 -6.97 7.55 -3.01
C LYS A 40 -5.59 7.77 -3.63
N VAL A 41 -4.54 7.71 -2.82
CA VAL A 41 -3.17 8.04 -3.26
C VAL A 41 -2.66 7.03 -4.30
N VAL A 42 -2.96 5.74 -4.12
CA VAL A 42 -2.57 4.70 -5.08
C VAL A 42 -3.30 4.86 -6.41
N THR A 43 -4.56 5.30 -6.40
CA THR A 43 -5.31 5.58 -7.63
C THR A 43 -4.68 6.76 -8.38
N GLU A 44 -4.34 7.85 -7.67
CA GLU A 44 -3.65 8.99 -8.28
C GLU A 44 -2.29 8.56 -8.88
N HIS A 45 -1.51 7.76 -8.15
CA HIS A 45 -0.24 7.21 -8.62
C HIS A 45 -0.41 6.31 -9.86
N ALA A 46 -1.41 5.44 -9.88
CA ALA A 46 -1.68 4.58 -11.03
C ALA A 46 -2.03 5.40 -12.29
N VAL A 47 -2.77 6.50 -12.14
CA VAL A 47 -3.15 7.36 -13.27
C VAL A 47 -1.95 8.18 -13.77
N GLU A 48 -1.20 8.80 -12.86
CA GLU A 48 -0.15 9.75 -13.25
C GLU A 48 1.17 9.07 -13.62
N ASP A 49 1.59 8.04 -12.88
CA ASP A 49 2.90 7.39 -13.09
C ASP A 49 2.78 6.12 -13.95
N HIS A 50 1.69 5.37 -13.82
CA HIS A 50 1.44 4.15 -14.61
C HIS A 50 0.56 4.41 -15.85
N HIS A 51 0.02 5.62 -16.01
CA HIS A 51 -0.90 5.99 -17.10
C HIS A 51 -2.13 5.08 -17.20
N GLU A 52 -2.54 4.46 -16.09
CA GLU A 52 -3.75 3.65 -16.04
C GLU A 52 -4.99 4.55 -16.09
N PRO A 53 -6.01 4.23 -16.91
CA PRO A 53 -7.18 5.07 -17.02
C PRO A 53 -7.99 5.05 -15.71
N TYR A 54 -8.25 6.25 -15.17
CA TYR A 54 -9.13 6.39 -14.01
C TYR A 54 -10.51 5.80 -14.30
N SER A 55 -10.91 4.83 -13.48
CA SER A 55 -12.21 4.16 -13.58
C SER A 55 -12.64 3.62 -12.21
N PRO A 56 -13.96 3.46 -11.96
CA PRO A 56 -14.44 2.82 -10.74
C PRO A 56 -13.94 1.36 -10.61
N GLU A 57 -13.70 0.69 -11.74
CA GLU A 57 -13.11 -0.64 -11.78
C GLU A 57 -11.65 -0.61 -11.29
N LEU A 58 -10.84 0.36 -11.72
CA LEU A 58 -9.48 0.56 -11.21
C LEU A 58 -9.47 0.75 -9.69
N VAL A 59 -10.33 1.63 -9.17
CA VAL A 59 -10.44 1.87 -7.72
C VAL A 59 -10.82 0.59 -6.97
N LYS A 60 -11.76 -0.19 -7.51
CA LYS A 60 -12.17 -1.47 -6.93
C LYS A 60 -11.01 -2.49 -6.94
N MET A 61 -10.30 -2.62 -8.07
CA MET A 61 -9.14 -3.51 -8.17
C MET A 61 -8.05 -3.15 -7.16
N ILE A 62 -7.75 -1.85 -7.02
CA ILE A 62 -6.78 -1.36 -6.03
C ILE A 62 -7.23 -1.75 -4.63
N ARG A 63 -8.50 -1.49 -4.26
CA ARG A 63 -9.03 -1.82 -2.92
C ARG A 63 -8.97 -3.32 -2.63
N ASP A 64 -9.32 -4.16 -3.62
CA ASP A 64 -9.28 -5.62 -3.50
C ASP A 64 -7.85 -6.16 -3.35
N GLY A 65 -6.85 -5.44 -3.87
CA GLY A 65 -5.43 -5.79 -3.79
C GLY A 65 -4.72 -5.34 -2.51
N LEU A 66 -5.39 -4.61 -1.61
CA LEU A 66 -4.77 -4.09 -0.39
C LEU A 66 -4.54 -5.19 0.65
N VAL A 67 -3.34 -5.21 1.22
CA VAL A 67 -2.96 -6.16 2.27
C VAL A 67 -3.08 -5.49 3.64
N ASP A 68 -3.51 -6.24 4.65
CA ASP A 68 -3.46 -5.74 6.03
C ASP A 68 -2.01 -5.51 6.45
N GLU A 69 -1.74 -4.34 7.01
CA GLU A 69 -0.38 -3.94 7.37
C GLU A 69 0.26 -4.88 8.41
N THR A 70 -0.55 -5.45 9.30
CA THR A 70 -0.10 -6.45 10.28
C THR A 70 0.46 -7.71 9.62
N ARG A 71 -0.04 -8.10 8.44
CA ARG A 71 0.50 -9.22 7.65
C ARG A 71 1.77 -8.85 6.89
N PHE A 72 1.98 -7.57 6.59
CA PHE A 72 3.16 -7.09 5.87
C PHE A 72 4.42 -7.08 6.76
N GLN A 73 4.26 -6.87 8.07
CA GLN A 73 5.38 -6.82 9.02
C GLN A 73 5.87 -8.19 9.48
N GLU A 74 5.05 -9.24 9.36
CA GLU A 74 5.41 -10.60 9.77
C GLU A 74 6.40 -11.29 8.81
N SER A 75 6.54 -10.75 7.59
CA SER A 75 7.46 -11.25 6.55
C SER A 75 8.80 -10.49 6.49
N ALA A 76 8.95 -9.40 7.24
CA ALA A 76 10.21 -8.66 7.31
C ALA A 76 11.13 -9.35 8.33
N PRO A 77 12.41 -9.63 8.00
CA PRO A 77 13.35 -10.07 9.03
C PRO A 77 13.41 -9.01 10.12
N ALA A 78 13.29 -9.43 11.39
CA ALA A 78 13.39 -8.53 12.53
C ALA A 78 14.64 -7.66 12.35
N PRO A 79 14.58 -6.34 12.64
CA PRO A 79 15.78 -5.51 12.61
C PRO A 79 16.80 -6.18 13.53
N GLY A 80 17.97 -6.49 12.96
CA GLY A 80 19.09 -7.06 13.71
C GLY A 80 19.52 -6.13 14.85
N PRO A 81 20.29 -6.65 15.83
CA PRO A 81 20.73 -5.87 16.98
C PRO A 81 21.55 -4.64 16.59
#